data_AF-A0A850C9N1-F1
#
_entry.id   AF-A0A850C9N1-F1
#
_cell.length_a   1.000
_cell.length_b   1.000
_cell.length_c   1.000
_cell.angle_alpha   90.00
_cell.angle_beta   90.00
_cell.angle_gamma   90.00
#
_symmetry.space_group_name_H-M   'P 1'
#
loop_
_entity.id
_entity.type
_entity.pdbx_description
1 polymer ?
#
loop_
_entity_poly.entity_id
_entity_poly.type
_entity_poly.pdbx_seq_one_letter_code
_entity_poly.pdbx_strand_id
1 'polypeptide(L)'
;MSGAASPDRWGDEHAIDLGAVDAPADEAPPVPTTVDVPRRRFRFPNAAMALAAVLFLVAAGAVAVAKWSPFGKRDAEGVVTAFLEAAQAGDIRGALAFTDQPHATGDFLVEEALDTRWSIVEVGQVASAPSAREGRYVSQVYAEIEAFDGTRIGFRYFVGIEDGEVRIENALSGSEAYPAFDHLDVNGVTVPVDEAMGITNIVLLPGIYEFYPELPSTMELESEGVLLTLGNRFIPLGGDYADEWLPIPWPTVSAEGAALIDRALHAHLDACALDTERADCPFAFPEDDARTIAPAPGAVWEITAYPTVRAQWWGYELLQGFTLVTTVPGEARMAVVVTEDGESRETVVSCPVWADGLYADLDFDGGAVIRRPDGTTLERCSSLVEVG
;
A
#
# COMPACT_ATOMS: atom_id res chain seq x y z
N MET A 1 21.67 -7.26 -20.42
CA MET A 1 21.85 -8.21 -19.31
C MET A 1 20.51 -8.37 -18.64
N SER A 2 20.19 -9.62 -18.25
CA SER A 2 18.98 -10.16 -17.61
C SER A 2 17.61 -9.63 -18.06
N GLY A 3 16.92 -10.43 -18.87
CA GLY A 3 15.46 -10.38 -18.95
C GLY A 3 14.89 -10.85 -17.62
N ALA A 4 14.18 -9.94 -16.94
CA ALA A 4 13.24 -10.31 -15.89
C ALA A 4 12.06 -11.02 -16.56
N ALA A 5 11.79 -12.25 -16.13
CA ALA A 5 10.62 -12.98 -16.55
C ALA A 5 9.40 -12.40 -15.82
N SER A 6 8.37 -12.01 -16.57
CA SER A 6 7.02 -11.85 -16.01
C SER A 6 6.64 -13.15 -15.28
N PRO A 7 6.00 -13.10 -14.09
CA PRO A 7 5.56 -14.31 -13.38
C PRO A 7 4.34 -15.00 -14.03
N ASP A 8 4.00 -14.66 -15.28
CA ASP A 8 3.07 -15.40 -16.13
C ASP A 8 3.62 -16.77 -16.54
N ARG A 9 3.83 -17.66 -15.58
CA ARG A 9 4.25 -19.05 -15.85
C ARG A 9 3.08 -20.00 -16.14
N TRP A 10 1.87 -19.48 -16.26
CA TRP A 10 0.63 -20.27 -16.30
C TRP A 10 0.00 -20.40 -17.70
N GLY A 11 0.64 -19.84 -18.75
CA GLY A 11 -0.01 -19.56 -20.04
C GLY A 11 -0.44 -20.77 -20.88
N ASP A 12 0.28 -21.90 -20.82
CA ASP A 12 0.06 -22.99 -21.79
C ASP A 12 -0.72 -24.20 -21.22
N GLU A 13 -0.68 -24.44 -19.91
CA GLU A 13 -1.35 -25.59 -19.28
C GLU A 13 -2.79 -25.30 -18.81
N HIS A 14 -3.21 -24.03 -18.77
CA HIS A 14 -4.45 -23.57 -18.14
C HIS A 14 -5.47 -22.94 -19.10
N ALA A 15 -5.21 -22.97 -20.42
CA ALA A 15 -6.10 -22.44 -21.44
C ALA A 15 -7.32 -23.36 -21.66
N ILE A 16 -8.49 -22.97 -21.13
CA ILE A 16 -9.77 -23.64 -21.37
C ILE A 16 -10.74 -22.61 -22.01
N ASP A 17 -11.38 -23.03 -23.10
CA ASP A 17 -12.32 -22.24 -23.91
C ASP A 17 -13.60 -21.87 -23.12
N LEU A 18 -13.83 -20.57 -22.92
CA LEU A 18 -14.94 -20.01 -22.16
C LEU A 18 -16.14 -19.73 -23.09
N GLY A 19 -16.85 -20.79 -23.48
CA GLY A 19 -18.16 -20.65 -24.11
C GLY A 19 -19.14 -19.91 -23.19
N ALA A 20 -19.84 -18.91 -23.73
CA ALA A 20 -20.86 -18.14 -23.02
C ALA A 20 -22.02 -19.04 -22.54
N VAL A 21 -22.47 -18.86 -21.28
CA VAL A 21 -23.61 -19.60 -20.73
C VAL A 21 -24.65 -18.60 -20.19
N ASP A 22 -25.88 -18.77 -20.70
CA ASP A 22 -27.09 -18.05 -20.31
C ASP A 22 -27.53 -18.36 -18.86
N ALA A 23 -27.98 -17.34 -18.15
CA ALA A 23 -28.51 -17.43 -16.79
C ALA A 23 -29.96 -18.00 -16.76
N PRO A 24 -30.31 -18.93 -15.85
CA PRO A 24 -31.70 -19.23 -15.55
C PRO A 24 -32.24 -18.40 -14.37
N ALA A 25 -33.55 -18.18 -14.40
CA ALA A 25 -34.32 -17.21 -13.63
C ALA A 25 -34.73 -17.66 -12.21
N ASP A 26 -35.02 -16.63 -11.39
CA ASP A 26 -35.49 -16.65 -10.00
C ASP A 26 -36.72 -17.52 -9.72
N GLU A 27 -36.64 -18.37 -8.69
CA GLU A 27 -37.80 -18.83 -7.91
C GLU A 27 -37.53 -18.67 -6.40
N ALA A 28 -38.39 -17.90 -5.73
CA ALA A 28 -38.32 -17.59 -4.30
C ALA A 28 -38.90 -18.72 -3.42
N PRO A 29 -38.32 -19.00 -2.23
CA PRO A 29 -38.89 -19.97 -1.29
C PRO A 29 -39.91 -19.34 -0.30
N PRO A 30 -40.86 -20.12 0.27
CA PRO A 30 -41.89 -19.61 1.15
C PRO A 30 -41.47 -19.49 2.63
N VAL A 31 -42.08 -18.51 3.30
CA VAL A 31 -41.90 -18.11 4.72
C VAL A 31 -42.46 -19.14 5.72
N PRO A 32 -41.78 -19.43 6.85
CA PRO A 32 -42.39 -20.09 8.00
C PRO A 32 -42.87 -19.11 9.08
N THR A 33 -43.97 -19.49 9.72
CA THR A 33 -44.73 -18.77 10.75
C THR A 33 -44.07 -18.84 12.14
N THR A 34 -44.32 -17.83 12.95
CA THR A 34 -43.77 -17.61 14.31
C THR A 34 -44.23 -18.63 15.34
N VAL A 35 -43.30 -19.07 16.21
CA VAL A 35 -43.60 -19.80 17.44
C VAL A 35 -42.91 -19.11 18.62
N ASP A 36 -43.73 -18.68 19.59
CA ASP A 36 -43.30 -18.12 20.88
C ASP A 36 -42.58 -19.15 21.76
N VAL A 37 -41.46 -18.76 22.39
CA VAL A 37 -40.79 -19.56 23.43
C VAL A 37 -40.64 -18.75 24.72
N PRO A 38 -41.13 -19.25 25.88
CA PRO A 38 -41.01 -18.55 27.15
C PRO A 38 -39.60 -18.73 27.76
N ARG A 39 -39.07 -17.63 28.31
CA ARG A 39 -37.81 -17.60 29.09
C ARG A 39 -37.94 -18.44 30.38
N ARG A 40 -37.11 -19.47 30.53
CA ARG A 40 -36.86 -20.12 31.84
C ARG A 40 -35.37 -20.39 32.06
N ARG A 41 -34.97 -20.18 33.31
CA ARG A 41 -33.60 -20.06 33.85
C ARG A 41 -32.76 -21.34 33.67
N PHE A 42 -31.54 -21.18 33.16
CA PHE A 42 -30.55 -22.26 33.04
C PHE A 42 -29.94 -22.63 34.39
N ARG A 43 -30.05 -23.92 34.75
CA ARG A 43 -29.10 -24.64 35.60
C ARG A 43 -28.51 -25.73 34.73
N PHE A 44 -27.20 -25.70 34.49
CA PHE A 44 -26.50 -26.66 33.62
C PHE A 44 -26.34 -28.03 34.31
N PRO A 45 -26.91 -29.12 33.78
CA PRO A 45 -26.52 -30.47 34.11
C PRO A 45 -25.50 -30.99 33.08
N ASN A 46 -24.73 -32.02 33.46
CA ASN A 46 -23.65 -32.66 32.69
C ASN A 46 -23.98 -33.14 31.26
N ALA A 47 -25.21 -32.94 30.77
CA ALA A 47 -25.62 -33.17 29.38
C ALA A 47 -24.97 -32.18 28.40
N ALA A 48 -24.65 -30.95 28.83
CA ALA A 48 -23.99 -29.96 27.96
C ALA A 48 -22.55 -30.36 27.60
N MET A 49 -21.81 -30.97 28.53
CA MET A 49 -20.49 -31.53 28.23
C MET A 49 -20.57 -32.81 27.40
N ALA A 50 -21.61 -33.63 27.57
CA ALA A 50 -21.84 -34.78 26.70
C ALA A 50 -22.18 -34.35 25.26
N LEU A 51 -22.95 -33.26 25.10
CA LEU A 51 -23.25 -32.68 23.79
C LEU A 51 -22.00 -32.08 23.14
N ALA A 52 -21.16 -31.37 23.91
CA ALA A 52 -19.88 -30.85 23.42
C ALA A 52 -18.93 -31.99 23.03
N ALA A 53 -18.84 -33.06 23.83
CA ALA A 53 -18.02 -34.23 23.50
C ALA A 53 -18.54 -34.97 22.26
N VAL A 54 -19.86 -35.09 22.09
CA VAL A 54 -20.47 -35.64 20.87
C VAL A 54 -20.21 -34.71 19.68
N LEU A 55 -20.29 -33.39 19.83
CA LEU A 55 -19.95 -32.43 18.77
C LEU A 55 -18.47 -32.51 18.38
N PHE A 56 -17.55 -32.63 19.35
CA PHE A 56 -16.12 -32.84 19.07
C PHE A 56 -15.85 -34.21 18.43
N LEU A 57 -16.54 -35.28 18.84
CA LEU A 57 -16.44 -36.61 18.23
C LEU A 57 -17.06 -36.65 16.83
N VAL A 58 -18.12 -35.88 16.58
CA VAL A 58 -18.75 -35.73 15.26
C VAL A 58 -17.86 -34.88 14.35
N ALA A 59 -17.24 -33.81 14.86
CA ALA A 59 -16.27 -33.00 14.10
C ALA A 59 -15.00 -33.83 13.77
N ALA A 60 -14.42 -34.51 14.75
CA ALA A 60 -13.28 -35.41 14.53
C ALA A 60 -13.65 -36.61 13.63
N GLY A 61 -14.87 -37.13 13.76
CA GLY A 61 -15.41 -38.20 12.93
C GLY A 61 -15.68 -37.74 11.48
N ALA A 62 -16.15 -36.51 11.28
CA ALA A 62 -16.33 -35.90 9.96
C ALA A 62 -14.97 -35.71 9.27
N VAL A 63 -13.95 -35.22 10.00
CA VAL A 63 -12.57 -35.11 9.50
C VAL A 63 -11.98 -36.49 9.14
N ALA A 64 -12.25 -37.52 9.95
CA ALA A 64 -11.76 -38.87 9.69
C ALA A 64 -12.46 -39.57 8.51
N VAL A 65 -13.78 -39.36 8.34
CA VAL A 65 -14.59 -39.93 7.25
C VAL A 65 -14.32 -39.23 5.92
N ALA A 66 -14.11 -37.90 5.92
CA ALA A 66 -13.69 -37.14 4.76
C ALA A 66 -12.36 -37.66 4.19
N LYS A 67 -11.44 -38.07 5.06
CA LYS A 67 -10.12 -38.59 4.68
C LYS A 67 -10.14 -39.98 4.00
N TRP A 68 -11.24 -40.74 4.09
CA TRP A 68 -11.32 -42.15 3.64
C TRP A 68 -12.38 -42.45 2.57
N SER A 69 -13.19 -41.48 2.15
CA SER A 69 -14.11 -41.67 1.03
C SER A 69 -13.37 -41.58 -0.32
N PRO A 70 -13.46 -42.58 -1.22
CA PRO A 70 -12.89 -42.49 -2.57
C PRO A 70 -13.54 -41.41 -3.45
N PHE A 71 -14.68 -40.85 -3.03
CA PHE A 71 -15.30 -39.66 -3.66
C PHE A 71 -14.90 -38.33 -3.00
N GLY A 72 -14.37 -38.35 -1.77
CA GLY A 72 -13.86 -37.16 -1.07
C GLY A 72 -12.45 -36.73 -1.51
N LYS A 73 -11.70 -37.62 -2.19
CA LYS A 73 -10.32 -37.35 -2.67
C LYS A 73 -10.22 -36.42 -3.88
N ARG A 74 -11.32 -35.79 -4.31
CA ARG A 74 -11.39 -34.86 -5.45
C ARG A 74 -12.22 -33.62 -5.14
N ASP A 75 -12.41 -33.32 -3.86
CA ASP A 75 -13.25 -32.21 -3.42
C ASP A 75 -12.48 -30.89 -3.48
N ALA A 76 -12.33 -30.35 -4.69
CA ALA A 76 -11.65 -29.08 -4.90
C ALA A 76 -12.40 -27.93 -4.22
N GLU A 77 -13.74 -27.97 -4.22
CA GLU A 77 -14.59 -27.01 -3.54
C GLU A 77 -14.35 -27.04 -2.03
N GLY A 78 -14.42 -28.21 -1.41
CA GLY A 78 -14.17 -28.35 0.02
C GLY A 78 -12.77 -27.93 0.45
N VAL A 79 -11.75 -28.11 -0.41
CA VAL A 79 -10.38 -27.62 -0.15
C VAL A 79 -10.32 -26.09 -0.17
N VAL A 80 -10.97 -25.43 -1.13
CA VAL A 80 -11.02 -23.96 -1.18
C VAL A 80 -11.84 -23.40 -0.02
N THR A 81 -12.98 -24.01 0.31
CA THR A 81 -13.77 -23.62 1.48
C THR A 81 -12.94 -23.72 2.76
N ALA A 82 -12.26 -24.84 2.99
CA ALA A 82 -11.45 -25.03 4.20
C ALA A 82 -10.25 -24.08 4.27
N PHE A 83 -9.65 -23.74 3.12
CA PHE A 83 -8.60 -22.72 3.03
C PHE A 83 -9.11 -21.34 3.47
N LEU A 84 -10.26 -20.92 2.94
CA LEU A 84 -10.87 -19.63 3.26
C LEU A 84 -11.32 -19.57 4.72
N GLU A 85 -11.93 -20.63 5.24
CA GLU A 85 -12.34 -20.71 6.65
C GLU A 85 -11.13 -20.63 7.59
N ALA A 86 -10.01 -21.29 7.25
CA ALA A 86 -8.78 -21.22 8.03
C ALA A 86 -8.18 -19.81 8.00
N ALA A 87 -8.15 -19.15 6.83
CA ALA A 87 -7.68 -17.77 6.71
C ALA A 87 -8.57 -16.80 7.52
N GLN A 88 -9.90 -16.95 7.44
CA GLN A 88 -10.86 -16.15 8.20
C GLN A 88 -10.70 -16.33 9.71
N ALA A 89 -10.30 -17.53 10.15
CA ALA A 89 -10.05 -17.83 11.55
C ALA A 89 -8.66 -17.40 12.05
N GLY A 90 -7.81 -16.80 11.19
CA GLY A 90 -6.42 -16.48 11.51
C GLY A 90 -5.49 -17.69 11.59
N ASP A 91 -5.94 -18.89 11.22
CA ASP A 91 -5.11 -20.10 11.23
C ASP A 91 -4.25 -20.18 9.96
N ILE A 92 -3.16 -19.41 9.95
CA ILE A 92 -2.22 -19.32 8.83
C ILE A 92 -1.65 -20.70 8.47
N ARG A 93 -1.26 -21.49 9.48
CA ARG A 93 -0.70 -22.82 9.23
C ARG A 93 -1.76 -23.76 8.65
N GLY A 94 -2.99 -23.69 9.15
CA GLY A 94 -4.13 -24.42 8.62
C GLY A 94 -4.44 -24.05 7.17
N ALA A 95 -4.44 -22.74 6.85
CA ALA A 95 -4.66 -22.24 5.50
C ALA A 95 -3.56 -22.73 4.53
N LEU A 96 -2.28 -22.52 4.88
CA LEU A 96 -1.15 -22.95 4.05
C LEU A 96 -1.12 -24.47 3.84
N ALA A 97 -1.66 -25.26 4.76
CA ALA A 97 -1.73 -26.71 4.60
C ALA A 97 -2.63 -27.17 3.44
N PHE A 98 -3.45 -26.30 2.85
CA PHE A 98 -4.27 -26.57 1.65
C PHE A 98 -3.62 -26.12 0.34
N THR A 99 -2.50 -25.41 0.40
CA THR A 99 -1.82 -24.86 -0.78
C THR A 99 -0.70 -25.79 -1.25
N ASP A 100 -0.22 -25.54 -2.46
CA ASP A 100 1.02 -26.14 -2.99
C ASP A 100 2.29 -25.57 -2.33
N GLN A 101 2.14 -24.57 -1.46
CA GLN A 101 3.19 -23.88 -0.71
C GLN A 101 2.96 -23.95 0.81
N PRO A 102 2.95 -25.15 1.42
CA PRO A 102 2.65 -25.33 2.85
C PRO A 102 3.73 -24.77 3.80
N HIS A 103 4.85 -24.31 3.24
CA HIS A 103 5.97 -23.72 3.95
C HIS A 103 6.26 -22.30 3.49
N ALA A 104 5.29 -21.64 2.83
CA ALA A 104 5.41 -20.24 2.48
C ALA A 104 5.75 -19.39 3.71
N THR A 105 6.61 -18.41 3.51
CA THR A 105 7.01 -17.42 4.52
C THR A 105 6.80 -16.04 3.93
N GLY A 106 6.41 -15.09 4.78
CA GLY A 106 6.27 -13.69 4.42
C GLY A 106 6.04 -12.89 5.69
N ASP A 107 6.45 -11.62 5.68
CA ASP A 107 6.42 -10.79 6.88
C ASP A 107 4.98 -10.54 7.39
N PHE A 108 4.00 -10.63 6.50
CA PHE A 108 2.57 -10.48 6.79
C PHE A 108 1.80 -11.81 6.88
N LEU A 109 2.49 -12.96 6.85
CA LEU A 109 1.88 -14.26 7.17
C LEU A 109 1.90 -14.49 8.70
N VAL A 110 1.30 -13.55 9.44
CA VAL A 110 1.18 -13.54 10.91
C VAL A 110 -0.26 -13.16 11.31
N GLU A 111 -0.74 -13.65 12.45
CA GLU A 111 -2.16 -13.51 12.85
C GLU A 111 -2.55 -12.03 12.99
N GLU A 112 -1.62 -11.23 13.49
CA GLU A 112 -1.75 -9.79 13.71
C GLU A 112 -1.96 -9.01 12.41
N ALA A 113 -1.48 -9.54 11.27
CA ALA A 113 -1.66 -8.92 9.97
C ALA A 113 -3.02 -9.27 9.33
N LEU A 114 -3.84 -10.14 9.93
CA LEU A 114 -5.10 -10.60 9.35
C LEU A 114 -6.30 -9.95 10.05
N ASP A 115 -7.05 -9.13 9.32
CA ASP A 115 -8.36 -8.67 9.78
C ASP A 115 -9.45 -9.64 9.31
N THR A 116 -10.18 -10.18 10.30
CA THR A 116 -11.21 -11.21 10.12
C THR A 116 -12.61 -10.64 9.85
N ARG A 117 -12.77 -9.31 9.68
CA ARG A 117 -14.05 -8.64 9.43
C ARG A 117 -14.56 -8.82 7.99
N TRP A 118 -14.55 -10.05 7.50
CA TRP A 118 -15.07 -10.45 6.19
C TRP A 118 -15.75 -11.81 6.29
N SER A 119 -16.51 -12.19 5.27
CA SER A 119 -17.22 -13.48 5.20
C SER A 119 -17.13 -14.13 3.84
N ILE A 120 -17.14 -15.45 3.80
CA ILE A 120 -17.26 -16.23 2.57
C ILE A 120 -18.70 -16.14 2.08
N VAL A 121 -18.88 -15.72 0.83
CA VAL A 121 -20.20 -15.57 0.21
C VAL A 121 -20.56 -16.79 -0.62
N GLU A 122 -19.64 -17.19 -1.50
CA GLU A 122 -19.84 -18.29 -2.44
C GLU A 122 -18.52 -19.04 -2.63
N VAL A 123 -18.62 -20.37 -2.75
CA VAL A 123 -17.56 -21.22 -3.28
C VAL A 123 -18.24 -22.25 -4.18
N GLY A 124 -17.76 -22.40 -5.40
CA GLY A 124 -18.35 -23.32 -6.36
C GLY A 124 -17.36 -23.78 -7.40
N GLN A 125 -17.28 -25.10 -7.62
CA GLN A 125 -16.47 -25.63 -8.71
C GLN A 125 -17.07 -25.28 -10.07
N VAL A 126 -16.29 -24.60 -10.91
CA VAL A 126 -16.71 -24.13 -12.25
C VAL A 126 -16.36 -25.15 -13.32
N ALA A 127 -15.14 -25.69 -13.27
CA ALA A 127 -14.63 -26.60 -14.30
C ALA A 127 -13.64 -27.59 -13.71
N SER A 128 -13.46 -28.73 -14.38
CA SER A 128 -12.40 -29.69 -14.07
C SER A 128 -11.95 -30.38 -15.34
N ALA A 129 -10.64 -30.43 -15.58
CA ALA A 129 -10.06 -31.02 -16.77
C ALA A 129 -8.78 -31.81 -16.43
N PRO A 130 -8.47 -32.88 -17.19
CA PRO A 130 -7.14 -33.49 -17.15
C PRO A 130 -6.08 -32.46 -17.56
N SER A 131 -4.93 -32.46 -16.89
CA SER A 131 -3.77 -31.66 -17.30
C SER A 131 -2.94 -32.38 -18.36
N ALA A 132 -1.94 -31.70 -18.94
CA ALA A 132 -0.97 -32.33 -19.85
C ALA A 132 -0.13 -33.42 -19.17
N ARG A 133 -0.02 -33.39 -17.83
CA ARG A 133 0.68 -34.39 -17.03
C ARG A 133 -0.24 -35.56 -16.72
N GLU A 134 0.20 -36.77 -17.09
CA GLU A 134 -0.56 -38.01 -16.92
C GLU A 134 -0.96 -38.21 -15.45
N GLY A 135 -2.25 -38.44 -15.21
CA GLY A 135 -2.80 -38.68 -13.86
C GLY A 135 -3.12 -37.41 -13.06
N ARG A 136 -2.73 -36.21 -13.51
CA ARG A 136 -3.08 -34.93 -12.88
C ARG A 136 -4.34 -34.31 -13.48
N TYR A 137 -5.21 -33.80 -12.62
CA TYR A 137 -6.38 -32.99 -12.97
C TYR A 137 -6.22 -31.59 -12.39
N VAL A 138 -6.78 -30.60 -13.08
CA VAL A 138 -6.88 -29.23 -12.58
C VAL A 138 -8.36 -28.87 -12.53
N SER A 139 -8.81 -28.42 -11.37
CA SER A 139 -10.16 -27.89 -11.17
C SER A 139 -10.09 -26.38 -10.98
N GLN A 140 -11.05 -25.67 -11.58
CA GLN A 140 -11.26 -24.25 -11.34
C GLN A 140 -12.41 -24.10 -10.35
N VAL A 141 -12.17 -23.39 -9.26
CA VAL A 141 -13.16 -23.12 -8.21
C VAL A 141 -13.32 -21.62 -8.09
N TYR A 142 -14.53 -21.12 -8.36
CA TYR A 142 -14.87 -19.74 -8.07
C TYR A 142 -15.09 -19.60 -6.56
N ALA A 143 -14.56 -18.54 -5.99
CA ALA A 143 -14.84 -18.13 -4.64
C ALA A 143 -15.11 -16.64 -4.59
N GLU A 144 -15.94 -16.22 -3.65
CA GLU A 144 -16.23 -14.83 -3.39
C GLU A 144 -16.30 -14.55 -1.90
N ILE A 145 -15.70 -13.43 -1.49
CA ILE A 145 -15.71 -12.96 -0.11
C ILE A 145 -16.27 -11.53 -0.04
N GLU A 146 -16.83 -11.17 1.10
CA GLU A 146 -17.44 -9.87 1.38
C GLU A 146 -16.85 -9.27 2.66
N ALA A 147 -16.39 -8.02 2.60
CA ALA A 147 -15.94 -7.24 3.75
C ALA A 147 -17.12 -6.66 4.55
N PHE A 148 -16.86 -6.21 5.78
CA PHE A 148 -17.87 -5.65 6.69
C PHE A 148 -18.63 -4.41 6.16
N ASP A 149 -18.10 -3.74 5.14
CA ASP A 149 -18.70 -2.57 4.49
C ASP A 149 -19.59 -2.94 3.27
N GLY A 150 -19.65 -4.24 2.92
CA GLY A 150 -20.38 -4.77 1.77
C GLY A 150 -19.53 -4.89 0.49
N THR A 151 -18.25 -4.53 0.53
CA THR A 151 -17.34 -4.71 -0.62
C THR A 151 -17.13 -6.19 -0.90
N ARG A 152 -17.32 -6.62 -2.15
CA ARG A 152 -17.19 -8.02 -2.58
C ARG A 152 -16.05 -8.19 -3.57
N ILE A 153 -15.32 -9.30 -3.45
CA ILE A 153 -14.27 -9.68 -4.40
C ILE A 153 -14.42 -11.16 -4.77
N GLY A 154 -14.36 -11.44 -6.07
CA GLY A 154 -14.42 -12.79 -6.62
C GLY A 154 -13.09 -13.21 -7.23
N PHE A 155 -12.74 -14.49 -7.07
CA PHE A 155 -11.51 -15.06 -7.61
C PHE A 155 -11.71 -16.51 -8.08
N ARG A 156 -10.90 -16.94 -9.06
CA ARG A 156 -10.89 -18.33 -9.53
C ARG A 156 -9.61 -19.02 -9.10
N TYR A 157 -9.74 -19.95 -8.16
CA TYR A 157 -8.66 -20.80 -7.72
C TYR A 157 -8.41 -21.95 -8.71
N PHE A 158 -7.13 -22.26 -8.94
CA PHE A 158 -6.69 -23.48 -9.59
C PHE A 158 -6.33 -24.51 -8.52
N VAL A 159 -6.99 -25.66 -8.59
CA VAL A 159 -6.79 -26.76 -7.64
C VAL A 159 -6.21 -27.96 -8.39
N GLY A 160 -4.95 -28.27 -8.11
CA GLY A 160 -4.25 -29.44 -8.61
C GLY A 160 -4.65 -30.69 -7.84
N ILE A 161 -5.00 -31.75 -8.58
CA ILE A 161 -5.35 -33.06 -8.04
C ILE A 161 -4.38 -34.09 -8.65
N GLU A 162 -3.45 -34.60 -7.84
CA GLU A 162 -2.44 -35.58 -8.25
C GLU A 162 -2.10 -36.50 -7.08
N ASP A 163 -1.95 -37.81 -7.34
CA ASP A 163 -1.55 -38.82 -6.34
C ASP A 163 -2.40 -38.87 -5.05
N GLY A 164 -3.63 -38.36 -5.12
CA GLY A 164 -4.55 -38.27 -3.99
C GLY A 164 -4.36 -37.03 -3.10
N GLU A 165 -3.44 -36.14 -3.46
CA GLU A 165 -3.32 -34.79 -2.92
C GLU A 165 -4.20 -33.82 -3.72
N VAL A 166 -4.82 -32.87 -3.03
CA VAL A 166 -5.66 -31.81 -3.60
C VAL A 166 -5.15 -30.50 -3.04
N ARG A 167 -4.54 -29.66 -3.87
CA ARG A 167 -3.80 -28.46 -3.45
C ARG A 167 -4.18 -27.25 -4.29
N ILE A 168 -4.28 -26.10 -3.66
CA ILE A 168 -4.52 -24.82 -4.34
C ILE A 168 -3.17 -24.27 -4.84
N GLU A 169 -3.08 -24.00 -6.14
CA GLU A 169 -1.83 -23.62 -6.83
C GLU A 169 -1.63 -22.09 -6.90
N ASN A 170 -2.71 -21.32 -6.79
CA ASN A 170 -2.72 -19.85 -6.83
C ASN A 170 -3.38 -19.24 -5.57
N ALA A 171 -3.08 -19.84 -4.42
CA ALA A 171 -3.73 -19.49 -3.15
C ALA A 171 -3.30 -18.13 -2.58
N LEU A 172 -2.03 -17.79 -2.76
CA LEU A 172 -1.37 -16.66 -2.11
C LEU A 172 -1.29 -15.46 -3.04
N SER A 173 -1.48 -14.27 -2.48
CA SER A 173 -1.16 -13.03 -3.17
C SER A 173 0.33 -12.74 -2.98
N GLY A 174 1.10 -12.79 -4.06
CA GLY A 174 2.50 -12.37 -4.07
C GLY A 174 2.63 -11.06 -4.85
N SER A 175 3.14 -10.00 -4.22
CA SER A 175 3.35 -8.71 -4.90
C SER A 175 4.64 -8.04 -4.44
N GLU A 176 5.30 -7.35 -5.38
CA GLU A 176 6.35 -6.39 -5.05
C GLU A 176 5.67 -5.07 -4.69
N ALA A 177 5.92 -4.59 -3.48
CA ALA A 177 5.52 -3.26 -3.06
C ALA A 177 6.71 -2.31 -3.11
N TYR A 178 6.41 -1.06 -3.46
CA TYR A 178 7.30 0.09 -3.34
C TYR A 178 6.77 0.96 -2.19
N PRO A 179 7.14 0.69 -0.94
CA PRO A 179 6.56 1.39 0.20
C PRO A 179 6.95 2.86 0.13
N ALA A 180 6.02 3.73 0.55
CA ALA A 180 6.29 5.16 0.62
C ALA A 180 7.29 5.49 1.73
N PHE A 181 7.34 4.71 2.80
CA PHE A 181 8.25 4.97 3.91
C PHE A 181 9.39 3.95 3.94
N ASP A 182 10.32 4.15 4.87
CA ASP A 182 11.39 3.19 5.17
C ASP A 182 10.87 1.86 5.79
N HIS A 183 9.55 1.76 5.97
CA HIS A 183 8.85 0.58 6.41
C HIS A 183 7.50 0.47 5.68
N LEU A 184 6.92 -0.72 5.75
CA LEU A 184 5.54 -0.98 5.42
C LEU A 184 4.79 -1.34 6.71
N ASP A 185 3.67 -0.68 6.96
CA ASP A 185 2.77 -0.98 8.09
C ASP A 185 1.42 -1.48 7.56
N VAL A 186 1.05 -2.70 7.96
CA VAL A 186 -0.22 -3.32 7.56
C VAL A 186 -0.89 -3.89 8.79
N ASN A 187 -2.11 -3.44 9.08
CA ASN A 187 -2.89 -3.83 10.27
C ASN A 187 -2.09 -3.68 11.59
N GLY A 188 -1.14 -2.76 11.66
CA GLY A 188 -0.26 -2.53 12.82
C GLY A 188 0.98 -3.43 12.86
N VAL A 189 1.20 -4.27 11.86
CA VAL A 189 2.44 -5.03 11.68
C VAL A 189 3.40 -4.22 10.82
N THR A 190 4.51 -3.78 11.43
CA THR A 190 5.54 -2.98 10.77
C THR A 190 6.72 -3.82 10.32
N VAL A 191 7.12 -3.65 9.05
CA VAL A 191 8.23 -4.36 8.41
C VAL A 191 9.16 -3.33 7.76
N PRO A 192 10.48 -3.32 8.06
CA PRO A 192 11.41 -2.38 7.43
C PRO A 192 11.62 -2.74 5.95
N VAL A 193 11.83 -1.71 5.11
CA VAL A 193 12.20 -1.89 3.70
C VAL A 193 13.68 -2.21 3.59
N ASP A 194 14.02 -3.21 2.75
CA ASP A 194 15.42 -3.44 2.39
C ASP A 194 15.92 -2.29 1.49
N GLU A 195 16.72 -1.39 2.06
CA GLU A 195 17.30 -0.23 1.37
C GLU A 195 18.08 -0.62 0.10
N ALA A 196 18.67 -1.82 0.04
CA ALA A 196 19.43 -2.26 -1.12
C ALA A 196 18.53 -2.68 -2.30
N MET A 197 17.31 -3.13 -2.01
CA MET A 197 16.34 -3.55 -3.02
C MET A 197 15.32 -2.45 -3.34
N GLY A 198 15.02 -1.56 -2.38
CA GLY A 198 14.01 -0.51 -2.54
C GLY A 198 12.58 -1.05 -2.73
N ILE A 199 12.38 -2.35 -2.54
CA ILE A 199 11.11 -3.07 -2.68
C ILE A 199 10.93 -4.04 -1.53
N THR A 200 9.68 -4.32 -1.17
CA THR A 200 9.30 -5.36 -0.22
C THR A 200 8.44 -6.41 -0.92
N ASN A 201 8.76 -7.70 -0.71
CA ASN A 201 7.94 -8.79 -1.22
C ASN A 201 6.85 -9.11 -0.21
N ILE A 202 5.60 -8.90 -0.60
CA ILE A 202 4.44 -9.14 0.25
C ILE A 202 3.81 -10.46 -0.14
N VAL A 203 3.55 -11.30 0.85
CA VAL A 203 2.77 -12.53 0.70
C VAL A 203 1.56 -12.46 1.62
N LEU A 204 0.36 -12.47 1.05
CA LEU A 204 -0.90 -12.31 1.77
C LEU A 204 -1.80 -13.54 1.63
N LEU A 205 -2.53 -13.85 2.70
CA LEU A 205 -3.71 -14.70 2.66
C LEU A 205 -4.96 -13.89 2.28
N PRO A 206 -6.08 -14.53 1.94
CA PRO A 206 -7.36 -13.83 1.80
C PRO A 206 -7.74 -13.08 3.08
N GLY A 207 -8.20 -11.85 2.93
CA GLY A 207 -8.61 -11.02 4.08
C GLY A 207 -8.56 -9.53 3.82
N ILE A 208 -8.68 -8.76 4.91
CA ILE A 208 -8.64 -7.29 4.89
C ILE A 208 -7.28 -6.81 5.39
N TYR A 209 -6.72 -5.81 4.69
CA TYR A 209 -5.40 -5.23 4.98
C TYR A 209 -5.49 -3.70 4.94
N GLU A 210 -5.33 -3.06 6.10
CA GLU A 210 -5.24 -1.61 6.28
C GLU A 210 -3.78 -1.17 6.29
N PHE A 211 -3.39 -0.36 5.31
CA PHE A 211 -2.06 0.22 5.19
C PHE A 211 -1.93 1.49 6.01
N TYR A 212 -0.85 1.59 6.79
CA TYR A 212 -0.54 2.73 7.65
C TYR A 212 -1.72 3.20 8.52
N PRO A 213 -2.31 2.33 9.37
CA PRO A 213 -3.42 2.69 10.25
C PRO A 213 -3.10 3.85 11.21
N GLU A 214 -1.82 4.04 11.54
CA GLU A 214 -1.33 5.08 12.45
C GLU A 214 -0.51 6.15 11.71
N LEU A 215 -1.05 6.72 10.63
CA LEU A 215 -0.43 7.85 9.96
C LEU A 215 -0.52 9.14 10.83
N PRO A 216 0.55 9.95 10.97
CA PRO A 216 0.49 11.21 11.71
C PRO A 216 -0.49 12.19 11.05
N SER A 217 -1.09 13.09 11.82
CA SER A 217 -2.09 14.06 11.32
C SER A 217 -1.57 15.04 10.27
N THR A 218 -0.25 15.07 10.06
CA THR A 218 0.45 15.86 9.04
C THR A 218 0.38 15.22 7.65
N MET A 219 -0.03 13.95 7.57
CA MET A 219 -0.12 13.18 6.34
C MET A 219 -1.49 12.51 6.22
N GLU A 220 -1.89 12.25 4.98
CA GLU A 220 -3.13 11.55 4.61
C GLU A 220 -2.81 10.60 3.45
N LEU A 221 -3.59 9.54 3.23
CA LEU A 221 -3.43 8.70 2.04
C LEU A 221 -4.23 9.28 0.86
N GLU A 222 -3.67 9.25 -0.35
CA GLU A 222 -4.35 9.73 -1.57
C GLU A 222 -5.63 8.94 -1.87
N SER A 223 -5.61 7.66 -1.52
CA SER A 223 -6.68 6.70 -1.76
C SER A 223 -7.06 5.97 -0.47
N GLU A 224 -8.18 5.25 -0.51
CA GLU A 224 -8.55 4.31 0.55
C GLU A 224 -7.37 3.37 0.87
N GLY A 225 -6.99 3.33 2.14
CA GLY A 225 -5.84 2.55 2.63
C GLY A 225 -6.21 1.13 3.01
N VAL A 226 -7.49 0.77 2.98
CA VAL A 226 -7.99 -0.55 3.37
C VAL A 226 -8.36 -1.37 2.13
N LEU A 227 -7.76 -2.55 2.00
CA LEU A 227 -7.96 -3.44 0.86
C LEU A 227 -8.58 -4.77 1.29
N LEU A 228 -9.52 -5.29 0.50
CA LEU A 228 -9.95 -6.67 0.53
C LEU A 228 -9.17 -7.47 -0.51
N THR A 229 -8.55 -8.57 -0.09
CA THR A 229 -7.65 -9.40 -0.91
C THR A 229 -8.19 -10.82 -1.06
N LEU A 230 -8.16 -11.36 -2.29
CA LEU A 230 -8.51 -12.74 -2.58
C LEU A 230 -7.69 -13.28 -3.77
N GLY A 231 -6.85 -14.28 -3.54
CA GLY A 231 -5.91 -14.74 -4.55
C GLY A 231 -4.91 -13.63 -4.90
N ASN A 232 -4.72 -13.34 -6.19
CA ASN A 232 -3.91 -12.19 -6.65
C ASN A 232 -4.76 -10.95 -6.98
N ARG A 233 -5.98 -10.85 -6.42
CA ARG A 233 -6.89 -9.72 -6.65
C ARG A 233 -7.01 -8.87 -5.41
N PHE A 234 -7.07 -7.56 -5.63
CA PHE A 234 -7.18 -6.54 -4.58
C PHE A 234 -8.29 -5.56 -4.92
N ILE A 235 -9.16 -5.24 -3.96
CA ILE A 235 -10.16 -4.19 -4.11
C ILE A 235 -10.08 -3.25 -2.90
N PRO A 236 -9.90 -1.93 -3.09
CA PRO A 236 -10.08 -0.97 -2.01
C PRO A 236 -11.50 -1.06 -1.45
N LEU A 237 -11.68 -0.92 -0.14
CA LEU A 237 -13.01 -0.90 0.46
C LEU A 237 -13.85 0.24 -0.14
N GLY A 238 -15.13 -0.06 -0.43
CA GLY A 238 -16.03 0.81 -1.19
C GLY A 238 -15.73 0.90 -2.70
N GLY A 239 -14.74 0.16 -3.20
CA GLY A 239 -14.36 0.16 -4.61
C GLY A 239 -15.27 -0.67 -5.52
N ASP A 240 -15.27 -0.33 -6.81
CA ASP A 240 -16.11 -0.99 -7.83
C ASP A 240 -15.36 -2.07 -8.64
N TYR A 241 -14.03 -2.06 -8.61
CA TYR A 241 -13.19 -2.93 -9.45
C TYR A 241 -11.99 -3.48 -8.69
N ALA A 242 -11.65 -4.74 -8.98
CA ALA A 242 -10.47 -5.39 -8.44
C ALA A 242 -9.27 -5.26 -9.38
N ASP A 243 -8.11 -4.91 -8.84
CA ASP A 243 -6.83 -4.88 -9.52
C ASP A 243 -6.07 -6.20 -9.32
N GLU A 244 -5.15 -6.51 -10.23
CA GLU A 244 -4.19 -7.61 -10.11
C GLU A 244 -2.84 -7.15 -9.53
N TRP A 245 -2.61 -5.84 -9.52
CA TRP A 245 -1.48 -5.20 -8.86
C TRP A 245 -1.93 -4.70 -7.50
N LEU A 246 -1.11 -4.90 -6.47
CA LEU A 246 -1.40 -4.38 -5.14
C LEU A 246 -1.43 -2.84 -5.21
N PRO A 247 -2.59 -2.19 -4.99
CA PRO A 247 -2.64 -0.74 -4.98
C PRO A 247 -1.95 -0.22 -3.70
N ILE A 248 -0.78 0.39 -3.85
CA ILE A 248 -0.09 1.04 -2.74
C ILE A 248 -0.72 2.42 -2.52
N PRO A 249 -1.30 2.71 -1.35
CA PRO A 249 -1.82 4.03 -1.06
C PRO A 249 -0.65 4.99 -0.83
N TRP A 250 -0.53 5.99 -1.70
CA TRP A 250 0.53 6.99 -1.60
C TRP A 250 0.19 8.05 -0.56
N PRO A 251 1.15 8.50 0.25
CA PRO A 251 0.91 9.56 1.20
C PRO A 251 0.84 10.91 0.48
N THR A 252 0.01 11.79 1.05
CA THR A 252 -0.22 13.17 0.68
C THR A 252 -0.11 14.03 1.92
N VAL A 253 0.06 15.33 1.74
CA VAL A 253 0.22 16.26 2.86
C VAL A 253 -1.16 16.77 3.28
N SER A 254 -1.48 16.65 4.57
CA SER A 254 -2.70 17.22 5.14
C SER A 254 -2.65 18.75 5.20
N ALA A 255 -3.76 19.41 5.54
CA ALA A 255 -3.75 20.85 5.77
C ALA A 255 -2.80 21.27 6.92
N GLU A 256 -2.69 20.43 7.96
CA GLU A 256 -1.76 20.65 9.07
C GLU A 256 -0.31 20.47 8.62
N GLY A 257 -0.03 19.40 7.86
CA GLY A 257 1.29 19.15 7.29
C GLY A 257 1.73 20.29 6.37
N ALA A 258 0.83 20.81 5.53
CA ALA A 258 1.13 21.92 4.63
C ALA A 258 1.52 23.19 5.41
N ALA A 259 0.82 23.48 6.51
CA ALA A 259 1.17 24.59 7.39
C ALA A 259 2.49 24.38 8.14
N LEU A 260 2.86 23.15 8.46
CA LEU A 260 4.17 22.82 9.04
C LEU A 260 5.30 22.99 8.03
N ILE A 261 5.10 22.51 6.80
CA ILE A 261 6.06 22.70 5.70
C ILE A 261 6.29 24.18 5.43
N ASP A 262 5.23 24.98 5.36
CA ASP A 262 5.33 26.44 5.16
C ASP A 262 6.19 27.11 6.25
N ARG A 263 5.92 26.78 7.53
CA ARG A 263 6.73 27.28 8.65
C ARG A 263 8.18 26.82 8.59
N ALA A 264 8.42 25.54 8.25
CA ALA A 264 9.76 24.99 8.14
C ALA A 264 10.53 25.64 6.98
N LEU A 265 9.86 25.91 5.85
CA LEU A 265 10.42 26.60 4.71
C LEU A 265 10.77 28.06 5.03
N HIS A 266 9.90 28.77 5.75
CA HIS A 266 10.20 30.13 6.20
C HIS A 266 11.43 30.14 7.12
N ALA A 267 11.47 29.25 8.11
CA ALA A 267 12.60 29.15 9.03
C ALA A 267 13.91 28.78 8.30
N HIS A 268 13.83 27.90 7.29
CA HIS A 268 14.96 27.55 6.43
C HIS A 268 15.48 28.75 5.67
N LEU A 269 14.60 29.51 5.02
CA LEU A 269 14.96 30.69 4.24
C LEU A 269 15.45 31.84 5.13
N ASP A 270 14.86 32.04 6.31
CA ASP A 270 15.36 33.00 7.30
C ASP A 270 16.78 32.67 7.76
N ALA A 271 17.07 31.39 8.02
CA ALA A 271 18.42 30.96 8.36
C ALA A 271 19.40 31.18 7.19
N CYS A 272 18.96 30.93 5.96
CA CYS A 272 19.71 31.20 4.74
C CYS A 272 20.03 32.69 4.53
N ALA A 273 19.11 33.58 4.88
CA ALA A 273 19.30 35.03 4.77
C ALA A 273 20.37 35.56 5.75
N LEU A 274 20.55 34.86 6.88
CA LEU A 274 21.57 35.16 7.89
C LEU A 274 22.93 34.53 7.59
N ASP A 275 22.95 33.36 6.93
CA ASP A 275 24.14 32.60 6.58
C ASP A 275 24.04 32.03 5.16
N THR A 276 24.60 32.76 4.19
CA THR A 276 24.51 32.43 2.76
C THR A 276 25.47 31.33 2.32
N GLU A 277 26.46 30.98 3.14
CA GLU A 277 27.47 29.97 2.80
C GLU A 277 26.98 28.53 3.03
N ARG A 278 25.77 28.36 3.56
CA ARG A 278 25.17 27.05 3.73
C ARG A 278 24.92 26.37 2.37
N ALA A 279 25.21 25.07 2.30
CA ALA A 279 25.11 24.31 1.05
C ALA A 279 23.69 24.29 0.45
N ASP A 280 22.67 24.39 1.30
CA ASP A 280 21.24 24.37 0.98
C ASP A 280 20.62 25.78 0.79
N CYS A 281 21.44 26.84 0.80
CA CYS A 281 20.99 28.21 0.66
C CYS A 281 20.78 28.60 -0.81
N PRO A 282 19.58 29.10 -1.19
CA PRO A 282 19.31 29.56 -2.55
C PRO A 282 19.88 30.96 -2.83
N PHE A 283 20.37 31.68 -1.80
CA PHE A 283 20.82 33.07 -1.93
C PHE A 283 22.30 33.14 -2.28
N ALA A 284 22.60 33.55 -3.52
CA ALA A 284 23.92 34.00 -3.93
C ALA A 284 23.78 34.94 -5.13
N PHE A 285 24.87 35.60 -5.53
CA PHE A 285 24.87 36.33 -6.79
C PHE A 285 25.24 35.39 -7.94
N PRO A 286 24.56 35.49 -9.10
CA PRO A 286 24.98 34.77 -10.30
C PRO A 286 26.34 35.31 -10.78
N GLU A 287 27.13 34.45 -11.41
CA GLU A 287 28.35 34.88 -12.11
C GLU A 287 27.94 35.73 -13.32
N ASP A 288 28.46 36.96 -13.41
CA ASP A 288 28.25 37.88 -14.55
C ASP A 288 29.63 38.38 -15.03
N ASP A 289 30.03 37.97 -16.24
CA ASP A 289 31.33 38.36 -16.83
C ASP A 289 31.43 39.86 -17.10
N ALA A 290 30.30 40.57 -17.24
CA ALA A 290 30.26 41.99 -17.55
C ALA A 290 30.30 42.86 -16.29
N ARG A 291 29.87 42.34 -15.14
CA ARG A 291 29.64 43.12 -13.92
C ARG A 291 30.04 42.35 -12.67
N THR A 292 30.72 43.02 -11.75
CA THR A 292 30.95 42.46 -10.41
C THR A 292 29.85 42.95 -9.46
N ILE A 293 29.20 42.02 -8.76
CA ILE A 293 28.16 42.32 -7.78
C ILE A 293 28.64 41.82 -6.41
N ALA A 294 28.65 42.71 -5.42
CA ALA A 294 29.03 42.39 -4.05
C ALA A 294 28.05 43.02 -3.05
N PRO A 295 27.88 42.45 -1.85
CA PRO A 295 27.05 43.06 -0.81
C PRO A 295 27.58 44.45 -0.45
N ALA A 296 26.68 45.42 -0.25
CA ALA A 296 27.06 46.68 0.35
C ALA A 296 27.50 46.46 1.82
N PRO A 297 28.32 47.35 2.42
CA PRO A 297 28.80 47.16 3.79
C PRO A 297 27.66 46.97 4.80
N GLY A 298 27.62 45.79 5.44
CA GLY A 298 26.59 45.43 6.43
C GLY A 298 25.24 45.01 5.84
N ALA A 299 25.12 44.90 4.52
CA ALA A 299 23.89 44.41 3.88
C ALA A 299 23.71 42.90 4.12
N VAL A 300 22.45 42.52 4.33
CA VAL A 300 21.98 41.13 4.43
C VAL A 300 20.81 40.95 3.49
N TRP A 301 20.48 39.71 3.14
CA TRP A 301 19.27 39.43 2.36
C TRP A 301 18.04 39.71 3.21
N GLU A 302 17.07 40.41 2.64
CA GLU A 302 15.75 40.64 3.23
C GLU A 302 14.71 39.94 2.37
N ILE A 303 14.03 38.94 2.93
CA ILE A 303 12.93 38.27 2.26
C ILE A 303 11.69 39.17 2.32
N THR A 304 11.27 39.71 1.18
CA THR A 304 10.08 40.56 1.07
C THR A 304 8.80 39.76 0.80
N ALA A 305 8.95 38.57 0.23
CA ALA A 305 7.86 37.61 0.04
C ALA A 305 8.41 36.18 0.07
N TYR A 306 7.74 35.28 0.80
CA TYR A 306 8.08 33.86 0.78
C TYR A 306 7.46 33.16 -0.43
N PRO A 307 8.11 32.13 -0.99
CA PRO A 307 7.54 31.34 -2.07
C PRO A 307 6.34 30.53 -1.60
N THR A 308 5.31 30.44 -2.45
CA THR A 308 4.19 29.52 -2.23
C THR A 308 4.51 28.18 -2.88
N VAL A 309 4.45 27.08 -2.12
CA VAL A 309 4.80 25.74 -2.60
C VAL A 309 3.64 24.75 -2.56
N ARG A 310 3.75 23.71 -3.37
CA ARG A 310 3.00 22.45 -3.20
C ARG A 310 3.98 21.34 -2.89
N ALA A 311 3.62 20.51 -1.92
CA ALA A 311 4.36 19.30 -1.58
C ALA A 311 3.78 18.12 -2.38
N GLN A 312 4.63 17.38 -3.07
CA GLN A 312 4.26 16.18 -3.84
C GLN A 312 5.15 15.02 -3.45
N TRP A 313 4.56 13.85 -3.26
CA TRP A 313 5.31 12.64 -3.01
C TRP A 313 6.00 12.16 -4.30
N TRP A 314 7.30 11.90 -4.25
CA TRP A 314 8.05 11.37 -5.40
C TRP A 314 8.82 10.11 -5.01
N GLY A 315 8.18 8.95 -5.19
CA GLY A 315 8.66 7.65 -4.67
C GLY A 315 9.65 6.87 -5.53
N TYR A 316 10.22 7.43 -6.60
CA TYR A 316 11.02 6.64 -7.56
C TYR A 316 12.50 6.48 -7.20
N GLU A 317 13.04 7.23 -6.24
CA GLU A 317 14.48 7.22 -5.97
C GLU A 317 14.80 7.37 -4.48
N LEU A 318 14.36 6.45 -3.59
CA LEU A 318 14.88 6.24 -2.22
C LEU A 318 15.05 7.48 -1.28
N LEU A 319 14.66 8.67 -1.71
CA LEU A 319 14.95 9.94 -1.06
C LEU A 319 13.66 10.37 -0.40
N GLN A 320 13.62 10.03 0.88
CA GLN A 320 12.57 10.23 1.85
C GLN A 320 12.05 11.68 1.78
N GLY A 321 10.78 11.85 1.40
CA GLY A 321 10.04 13.08 1.63
C GLY A 321 9.25 13.62 0.44
N PHE A 322 8.54 14.71 0.71
CA PHE A 322 7.74 15.40 -0.29
C PHE A 322 8.58 16.45 -1.01
N THR A 323 8.72 16.32 -2.32
CA THR A 323 9.33 17.36 -3.16
C THR A 323 8.49 18.63 -3.09
N LEU A 324 9.16 19.76 -2.88
CA LEU A 324 8.53 21.08 -2.93
C LEU A 324 8.57 21.61 -4.36
N VAL A 325 7.41 21.93 -4.89
CA VAL A 325 7.23 22.55 -6.20
C VAL A 325 6.75 23.98 -6.00
N THR A 326 7.50 24.96 -6.50
CA THR A 326 7.11 26.36 -6.38
C THR A 326 5.92 26.66 -7.29
N THR A 327 4.85 27.18 -6.72
CA THR A 327 3.67 27.65 -7.47
C THR A 327 3.66 29.17 -7.67
N VAL A 328 4.25 29.91 -6.72
CA VAL A 328 4.49 31.35 -6.82
C VAL A 328 5.88 31.64 -6.26
N PRO A 329 6.81 32.22 -7.03
CA PRO A 329 8.14 32.57 -6.54
C PRO A 329 8.06 33.60 -5.41
N GLY A 330 8.95 33.44 -4.43
CA GLY A 330 9.21 34.46 -3.42
C GLY A 330 10.09 35.58 -3.96
N GLU A 331 10.43 36.53 -3.10
CA GLU A 331 11.30 37.64 -3.42
C GLU A 331 12.21 37.95 -2.22
N ALA A 332 13.51 38.03 -2.48
CA ALA A 332 14.50 38.53 -1.54
C ALA A 332 15.25 39.72 -2.15
N ARG A 333 15.61 40.69 -1.32
CA ARG A 333 16.31 41.91 -1.73
C ARG A 333 17.59 42.11 -0.95
N MET A 334 18.58 42.72 -1.58
CA MET A 334 19.82 43.11 -0.91
C MET A 334 20.37 44.41 -1.50
N ALA A 335 20.88 45.28 -0.62
CA ALA A 335 21.71 46.40 -1.04
C ALA A 335 23.09 45.90 -1.50
N VAL A 336 23.48 46.25 -2.71
CA VAL A 336 24.72 45.80 -3.35
C VAL A 336 25.52 46.95 -3.92
N VAL A 337 26.81 46.71 -4.10
CA VAL A 337 27.69 47.53 -4.94
C VAL A 337 27.85 46.80 -6.27
N VAL A 338 27.44 47.45 -7.36
CA VAL A 338 27.66 46.96 -8.72
C VAL A 338 28.84 47.72 -9.32
N THR A 339 29.82 46.97 -9.83
CA THR A 339 30.97 47.52 -10.56
C THR A 339 30.90 47.11 -12.03
N GLU A 340 30.84 48.10 -12.92
CA GLU A 340 30.75 47.94 -14.37
C GLU A 340 31.71 48.95 -15.02
N ASP A 341 32.56 48.50 -15.95
CA ASP A 341 33.56 49.36 -16.64
C ASP A 341 34.46 50.19 -15.70
N GLY A 342 34.67 49.74 -14.47
CA GLY A 342 35.48 50.42 -13.44
C GLY A 342 34.73 51.50 -12.64
N GLU A 343 33.46 51.75 -12.92
CA GLU A 343 32.59 52.61 -12.11
C GLU A 343 31.79 51.75 -11.12
N SER A 344 31.61 52.25 -9.89
CA SER A 344 30.87 51.54 -8.84
C SER A 344 29.70 52.39 -8.35
N ARG A 345 28.56 51.74 -8.12
CA ARG A 345 27.36 52.36 -7.56
C ARG A 345 26.63 51.43 -6.61
N GLU A 346 26.00 52.01 -5.61
CA GLU A 346 25.10 51.30 -4.70
C GLU A 346 23.70 51.23 -5.31
N THR A 347 23.07 50.06 -5.26
CA THR A 347 21.69 49.82 -5.69
C THR A 347 21.07 48.70 -4.85
N VAL A 348 19.78 48.45 -5.01
CA VAL A 348 19.10 47.27 -4.47
C VAL A 348 18.85 46.29 -5.60
N VAL A 349 19.23 45.03 -5.39
CA VAL A 349 18.87 43.93 -6.29
C VAL A 349 17.74 43.11 -5.68
N SER A 350 16.84 42.67 -6.53
CA SER A 350 15.78 41.70 -6.24
C SER A 350 16.15 40.35 -6.86
N CYS A 351 15.99 39.30 -6.06
CA CYS A 351 16.19 37.90 -6.43
C CYS A 351 14.86 37.13 -6.26
N PRO A 352 14.34 36.48 -7.32
CA PRO A 352 13.23 35.56 -7.16
C PRO A 352 13.68 34.30 -6.42
N VAL A 353 12.90 33.89 -5.41
CA VAL A 353 13.21 32.73 -4.56
C VAL A 353 12.36 31.55 -4.96
N TRP A 354 13.01 30.44 -5.29
CA TRP A 354 12.38 29.17 -5.67
C TRP A 354 12.71 28.11 -4.62
N ALA A 355 11.74 27.24 -4.32
CA ALA A 355 11.91 26.09 -3.44
C ALA A 355 12.13 24.77 -4.21
N ASP A 356 12.17 24.81 -5.54
CA ASP A 356 12.33 23.62 -6.38
C ASP A 356 13.66 22.92 -6.10
N GLY A 357 13.60 21.60 -5.91
CA GLY A 357 14.75 20.79 -5.49
C GLY A 357 14.94 20.70 -3.98
N LEU A 358 14.14 21.41 -3.18
CA LEU A 358 13.99 21.15 -1.75
C LEU A 358 12.93 20.08 -1.51
N TYR A 359 13.09 19.37 -0.39
CA TYR A 359 12.17 18.34 0.07
C TYR A 359 11.74 18.66 1.50
N ALA A 360 10.48 18.39 1.81
CA ALA A 360 10.00 18.33 3.18
C ALA A 360 10.02 16.88 3.67
N ASP A 361 10.85 16.63 4.67
CA ASP A 361 10.82 15.40 5.45
C ASP A 361 9.77 15.57 6.54
N LEU A 362 8.63 14.88 6.39
CA LEU A 362 7.60 14.78 7.41
C LEU A 362 7.84 13.49 8.19
N ASP A 363 8.13 13.61 9.47
CA ASP A 363 8.36 12.45 10.33
C ASP A 363 7.06 11.95 10.98
N PHE A 364 7.09 10.73 11.49
CA PHE A 364 5.98 10.10 12.22
C PHE A 364 5.73 10.73 13.61
N ASP A 365 6.62 11.61 14.10
CA ASP A 365 6.40 12.42 15.30
C ASP A 365 5.61 13.72 15.00
N GLY A 366 5.26 13.98 13.73
CA GLY A 366 4.52 15.16 13.28
C GLY A 366 5.41 16.39 13.02
N GLY A 367 6.72 16.20 12.89
CA GLY A 367 7.69 17.21 12.52
C GLY A 367 7.78 17.45 11.01
N ALA A 368 8.36 18.59 10.63
CA ALA A 368 8.69 18.92 9.25
C ALA A 368 10.10 19.53 9.20
N VAL A 369 10.97 18.97 8.36
CA VAL A 369 12.33 19.49 8.13
C VAL A 369 12.56 19.69 6.64
N ILE A 370 13.05 20.87 6.26
CA ILE A 370 13.45 21.13 4.87
C ILE A 370 14.85 20.58 4.64
N ARG A 371 14.99 19.74 3.62
CA ARG A 371 16.24 19.07 3.26
C ARG A 371 16.52 19.16 1.76
N ARG A 372 17.76 18.81 1.41
CA ARG A 372 18.18 18.58 0.04
C ARG A 372 18.90 17.23 -0.08
N PRO A 373 18.44 16.33 -0.96
CA PRO A 373 18.97 14.97 -1.03
C PRO A 373 20.34 14.83 -1.70
N ASP A 374 20.64 15.65 -2.72
CA ASP A 374 21.80 15.44 -3.60
C ASP A 374 23.04 16.28 -3.21
N GLY A 375 22.91 17.16 -2.21
CA GLY A 375 23.98 18.05 -1.76
C GLY A 375 24.50 19.01 -2.84
N THR A 376 23.83 19.10 -4.00
CA THR A 376 24.20 20.06 -5.05
C THR A 376 23.70 21.45 -4.69
N THR A 377 24.22 22.51 -5.31
CA THR A 377 23.70 23.86 -5.09
C THR A 377 22.38 24.05 -5.83
N LEU A 378 21.41 24.78 -5.25
CA LEU A 378 20.22 25.23 -5.99
C LEU A 378 20.71 26.08 -7.16
N GLU A 379 19.92 26.21 -8.22
CA GLU A 379 20.10 27.37 -9.10
C GLU A 379 19.92 28.62 -8.22
N ARG A 380 21.06 29.19 -7.80
CA ARG A 380 21.14 30.37 -6.96
C ARG A 380 20.67 31.56 -7.79
N CYS A 381 19.77 32.38 -7.25
CA CYS A 381 19.24 33.61 -7.85
C CYS A 381 19.49 33.71 -9.37
N SER A 382 18.75 32.94 -10.17
CA SER A 382 19.01 32.75 -11.61
C SER A 382 18.96 34.03 -12.43
N SER A 383 18.40 35.10 -11.85
CA SER A 383 18.50 36.47 -12.36
C SER A 383 18.45 37.48 -11.21
N LEU A 384 19.15 38.60 -11.37
CA LEU A 384 19.04 39.77 -10.49
C LEU A 384 18.41 40.92 -11.26
N VAL A 385 17.46 41.59 -10.64
CA VAL A 385 16.84 42.81 -11.18
C VAL A 385 17.10 43.94 -10.22
N GLU A 386 17.66 45.04 -10.72
CA GLU A 386 17.79 46.25 -9.93
C GLU A 386 16.42 46.88 -9.69
N VAL A 387 16.12 47.17 -8.43
CA VAL A 387 14.86 47.77 -8.00
C VAL A 387 15.14 49.12 -7.35
N GLY A 388 14.50 50.17 -7.87
CA GLY A 388 14.72 51.57 -7.50
C GLY A 388 13.65 52.15 -6.58
#